data_AF-A0AAX2RM11-F1
#
_entry.id   AF-A0AAX2RM11-F1
#
_cell.length_a   1.000
_cell.length_b   1.000
_cell.length_c   1.000
_cell.angle_alpha   90.00
_cell.angle_beta   90.00
_cell.angle_gamma   90.00
#
_symmetry.space_group_name_H-M   'P 1'
#
loop_
_entity.id
_entity.type
_entity.pdbx_description
1 polymer ?
#
loop_
_entity_poly.entity_id
_entity_poly.type
_entity_poly.pdbx_seq_one_letter_code
_entity_poly.pdbx_strand_id
1 'polypeptide(L)'
;MSAAACILYSDVPETLLISAIRHFDGVTGADLIAFDECPFSGEVTETEHGTQVAFPWPRNRMMRHAIGDWLTHYGINFTVVM
;
A
#
# COMPACT_ATOMS: atom_id res chain seq x y z
N MET A 1 -2.21 -16.43 -9.21
CA MET A 1 -2.53 -15.06 -9.66
C MET A 1 -3.03 -14.29 -8.46
N SER A 2 -2.09 -13.62 -7.79
CA SER A 2 -2.32 -12.67 -6.71
C SER A 2 -2.27 -11.29 -7.33
N ALA A 3 -3.33 -10.51 -7.13
CA ALA A 3 -3.36 -9.13 -7.59
C ALA A 3 -2.84 -8.20 -6.49
N ALA A 4 -2.30 -7.05 -6.88
CA ALA A 4 -1.80 -6.03 -5.96
C ALA A 4 -2.29 -4.64 -6.39
N ALA A 5 -2.60 -3.80 -5.41
CA ALA A 5 -2.79 -2.37 -5.62
C ALA A 5 -1.46 -1.66 -5.37
N CYS A 6 -0.92 -1.04 -6.41
CA CYS A 6 0.35 -0.32 -6.36
C CYS A 6 0.08 1.19 -6.32
N ILE A 7 0.77 1.89 -5.42
CA ILE A 7 0.75 3.34 -5.29
C ILE A 7 2.19 3.88 -5.31
N LEU A 8 2.37 5.13 -5.72
CA LEU A 8 3.65 5.82 -5.53
C LEU A 8 3.71 6.40 -4.12
N TYR A 9 4.85 6.27 -3.46
CA TYR A 9 5.07 6.84 -2.14
C TYR A 9 4.92 8.36 -2.14
N SER A 10 5.26 9.02 -3.26
CA SER A 10 5.08 10.47 -3.47
C SER A 10 3.63 10.93 -3.50
N ASP A 11 2.70 10.01 -3.80
CA ASP A 11 1.27 10.33 -3.92
C ASP A 11 0.55 10.17 -2.57
N VAL A 12 1.26 9.69 -1.53
CA VAL A 12 0.71 9.55 -0.18
C VAL A 12 0.71 10.92 0.53
N PRO A 13 -0.42 11.38 1.06
CA PRO A 13 -0.49 12.61 1.85
C PRO A 13 0.51 12.62 3.01
N GLU A 14 1.17 13.76 3.24
CA GLU A 14 2.18 13.92 4.29
C GLU A 14 1.65 13.55 5.68
N THR A 15 0.37 13.84 5.96
CA THR A 15 -0.29 13.48 7.21
C THR A 15 -0.30 11.98 7.48
N LEU A 16 -0.45 11.15 6.44
CA LEU A 16 -0.37 9.69 6.56
C LEU A 16 1.06 9.20 6.69
N LEU A 17 2.03 9.89 6.09
CA LEU A 17 3.45 9.54 6.20
C LEU A 17 3.98 9.75 7.62
N ILE A 18 3.51 10.80 8.30
CA ILE A 18 3.95 11.14 9.66
C ILE A 18 3.56 10.04 10.66
N SER A 19 2.37 9.46 10.52
CA SER A 19 1.88 8.40 11.40
C SER A 19 2.18 6.99 10.89
N ALA A 20 2.76 6.85 9.70
CA ALA A 20 3.08 5.56 9.12
C ALA A 20 4.10 4.80 9.99
N ILE A 21 3.85 3.50 10.15
CA ILE A 21 4.76 2.59 10.85
C ILE A 21 5.48 1.74 9.81
N ARG A 22 6.82 1.77 9.84
CA ARG A 22 7.65 0.91 9.00
C ARG A 22 8.21 -0.27 9.79
N HIS A 23 8.27 -1.41 9.14
CA HIS A 23 8.81 -2.63 9.72
C HIS A 23 9.62 -3.39 8.66
N PHE A 24 10.90 -3.61 8.94
CA PHE A 24 11.73 -4.48 8.12
C PHE A 24 11.64 -5.91 8.65
N ASP A 25 11.12 -6.83 7.83
CA ASP A 25 11.08 -8.25 8.15
C ASP A 25 12.43 -8.89 7.76
N GLY A 26 13.25 -9.20 8.77
CA GLY A 26 14.56 -9.81 8.58
C GLY A 26 14.54 -11.25 8.04
N VAL A 27 13.38 -11.93 8.03
CA VAL A 27 13.26 -13.29 7.50
C VAL A 27 12.98 -13.28 6.00
N THR A 28 12.07 -12.41 5.56
CA THR A 28 11.68 -12.31 4.14
C THR A 28 12.50 -11.26 3.38
N GLY A 29 13.13 -10.32 4.10
CA GLY A 29 13.81 -9.17 3.52
C GLY A 29 12.85 -8.06 3.06
N ALA A 30 11.54 -8.19 3.35
CA ALA A 30 10.54 -7.22 2.94
C ALA A 30 10.55 -5.97 3.84
N ASP A 31 10.46 -4.81 3.22
CA ASP A 31 10.24 -3.54 3.91
C ASP A 31 8.74 -3.23 3.90
N LEU A 32 8.11 -3.35 5.06
CA LEU A 32 6.67 -3.19 5.21
C LEU A 32 6.33 -1.81 5.74
N ILE A 33 5.21 -1.25 5.27
CA ILE A 33 4.65 0.00 5.76
C ILE A 33 3.17 -0.18 6.10
N ALA A 34 2.76 0.31 7.25
CA ALA A 34 1.37 0.38 7.67
C ALA A 34 0.97 1.85 7.79
N PHE A 35 -0.14 2.20 7.15
CA PHE A 35 -0.74 3.53 7.24
C PHE A 35 -1.95 3.51 8.16
N ASP A 36 -2.25 4.65 8.77
CA ASP A 36 -3.45 4.80 9.60
C ASP A 36 -4.71 4.44 8.82
N GLU A 37 -5.58 3.68 9.50
CA GLU A 37 -6.88 3.21 9.00
C GLU A 37 -6.81 2.34 7.73
N CYS A 38 -5.61 2.04 7.22
CA CYS A 38 -5.44 1.16 6.08
C CYS A 38 -5.67 -0.29 6.53
N PRO A 39 -6.52 -1.07 5.84
CA PRO A 39 -6.83 -2.44 6.25
C PRO A 39 -5.67 -3.42 6.07
N PHE A 40 -4.62 -3.05 5.35
CA PHE A 40 -3.47 -3.90 5.03
C PHE A 40 -2.16 -3.14 5.17
N SER A 41 -1.09 -3.84 5.55
CA SER A 41 0.27 -3.33 5.35
C SER A 41 0.66 -3.47 3.88
N GLY A 42 1.38 -2.48 3.37
CA GLY A 42 2.00 -2.51 2.05
C GLY A 42 3.45 -2.94 2.14
N GLU A 43 3.98 -3.42 1.02
CA GLU A 43 5.40 -3.68 0.83
C GLU A 43 6.01 -2.53 0.02
N VAL A 44 7.12 -1.99 0.52
CA VAL A 44 7.87 -0.90 -0.09
C VAL A 44 8.91 -1.47 -1.03
N THR A 45 8.93 -1.01 -2.27
CA THR A 45 9.92 -1.42 -3.27
C THR A 45 10.46 -0.19 -3.98
N GLU A 46 11.79 -0.11 -4.12
CA GLU A 46 12.41 0.91 -4.95
C GLU A 46 12.37 0.49 -6.42
N THR A 47 11.81 1.35 -7.27
CA THR A 47 11.74 1.15 -8.72
C THR A 47 12.49 2.28 -9.43
N GLU A 48 12.77 2.11 -10.73
CA GLU A 48 13.40 3.16 -11.55
C GLU A 48 12.56 4.45 -11.62
N HIS A 49 11.25 4.35 -11.33
CA HIS A 49 10.31 5.47 -11.34
C HIS A 49 10.03 6.05 -9.94
N GLY A 50 10.74 5.57 -8.91
CA GLY A 50 10.60 5.99 -7.53
C GLY A 50 10.15 4.88 -6.59
N THR A 51 9.91 5.24 -5.33
CA THR A 51 9.45 4.31 -4.30
C THR A 51 7.98 3.98 -4.50
N GLN A 52 7.67 2.70 -4.68
CA GLN A 52 6.33 2.17 -4.81
C GLN A 52 5.94 1.43 -3.53
N VAL A 53 4.65 1.49 -3.18
CA VAL A 53 4.06 0.65 -2.14
C VAL A 53 3.01 -0.25 -2.77
N ALA A 54 3.14 -1.56 -2.56
CA ALA A 54 2.23 -2.57 -3.07
C ALA A 54 1.41 -3.18 -1.92
N PHE A 55 0.09 -3.13 -2.05
CA PHE A 55 -0.83 -3.77 -1.12
C PHE A 55 -1.46 -5.02 -1.74
N PRO A 56 -1.77 -6.04 -0.93
CA PRO A 56 -2.54 -7.18 -1.43
C PRO A 56 -3.91 -6.72 -1.93
N TRP A 57 -4.32 -7.20 -3.11
CA TRP A 57 -5.66 -6.97 -3.65
C TRP A 57 -6.54 -8.22 -3.45
N PRO A 58 -7.32 -8.28 -2.36
CA PRO A 58 -7.97 -9.51 -1.93
C PRO A 58 -9.12 -9.91 -2.86
N ARG A 59 -9.31 -11.22 -3.00
CA ARG A 59 -10.48 -11.77 -3.72
C ARG A 59 -11.80 -11.47 -3.01
N ASN A 60 -11.77 -11.48 -1.67
CA ASN A 60 -12.93 -11.17 -0.86
C ASN A 60 -13.43 -9.75 -1.16
N ARG A 61 -14.70 -9.64 -1.57
CA ARG A 61 -15.31 -8.38 -2.02
C ARG A 61 -15.28 -7.30 -0.93
N MET A 62 -15.60 -7.64 0.31
CA MET A 62 -15.65 -6.68 1.42
C MET A 62 -14.26 -6.10 1.69
N MET A 63 -13.24 -6.95 1.77
CA MET A 63 -11.86 -6.54 2.00
C MET A 63 -11.31 -5.70 0.85
N ARG A 64 -11.71 -6.01 -0.39
CA ARG A 64 -11.31 -5.25 -1.57
C ARG A 64 -11.93 -3.86 -1.60
N HIS A 65 -13.19 -3.75 -1.22
CA HIS A 65 -13.84 -2.44 -1.06
C HIS A 65 -13.19 -1.65 0.06
N ALA A 66 -12.87 -2.27 1.20
CA ALA A 66 -12.20 -1.57 2.30
C ALA A 66 -10.88 -0.89 1.87
N ILE A 67 -10.02 -1.58 1.13
CA ILE A 67 -8.78 -0.97 0.64
C ILE A 67 -9.05 0.07 -0.47
N GLY A 68 -9.99 -0.20 -1.39
CA GLY A 68 -10.35 0.74 -2.45
C GLY A 68 -10.96 2.04 -1.92
N ASP A 69 -11.82 1.94 -0.91
CA ASP A 69 -12.44 3.07 -0.22
C ASP A 69 -11.39 3.88 0.53
N TRP A 70 -10.43 3.23 1.21
CA TRP A 70 -9.32 3.91 1.87
C TRP A 70 -8.45 4.70 0.87
N LEU A 71 -8.03 4.06 -0.23
CA LEU A 71 -7.24 4.72 -1.27
C LEU A 71 -7.98 5.93 -1.86
N THR A 72 -9.28 5.79 -2.09
CA THR A 72 -10.12 6.86 -2.65
C THR A 72 -10.36 7.98 -1.65
N HIS A 73 -10.54 7.66 -0.36
CA HIS A 73 -10.76 8.63 0.72
C HIS A 73 -9.59 9.61 0.83
N TYR A 74 -8.36 9.11 0.73
CA TYR A 74 -7.14 9.92 0.79
C TYR A 74 -6.72 10.50 -0.57
N GLY A 75 -7.47 10.23 -1.65
CA GLY A 75 -7.16 10.74 -2.99
C GLY A 75 -5.86 10.19 -3.57
N ILE A 76 -5.46 8.98 -3.19
CA ILE A 76 -4.21 8.35 -3.60
C ILE A 76 -4.42 7.69 -4.97
N ASN A 77 -3.55 8.01 -5.94
CA ASN A 77 -3.56 7.30 -7.22
C ASN A 77 -3.06 5.87 -7.05
N PHE A 78 -3.80 4.91 -7.59
CA PHE A 78 -3.43 3.51 -7.51
C PHE A 78 -3.69 2.78 -8.83
N THR A 79 -2.89 1.75 -9.08
CA THR A 79 -3.07 0.81 -10.19
C THR A 79 -3.19 -0.60 -9.65
N VAL A 80 -4.16 -1.37 -10.11
CA VAL A 80 -4.29 -2.79 -9.76
C VAL A 80 -3.63 -3.63 -10.84
N VAL A 81 -2.62 -4.41 -10.45
CA VAL A 81 -1.90 -5.37 -11.31
C VAL A 81 -2.33 -6.80 -10.95
N MET A 82 -2.51 -7.67 -11.93
CA MET A 82 -3.10 -9.02 -11.79
C MET A 82 -2.13 -10.16 -12.10
#